data_AF-A0A943N9U0-F1
#
_entry.id   AF-A0A943N9U0-F1
#
_cell.length_a   1.000
_cell.length_b   1.000
_cell.length_c   1.000
_cell.angle_alpha   90.00
_cell.angle_beta   90.00
_cell.angle_gamma   90.00
#
_symmetry.space_group_name_H-M   'P 1'
#
loop_
_entity.id
_entity.type
_entity.pdbx_description
1 polymer ?
#
loop_
_entity_poly.entity_id
_entity_poly.type
_entity_poly.pdbx_seq_one_letter_code
_entity_poly.pdbx_strand_id
1 'polypeptide(L)'
;LNDDGKAVDLTGCRVLALFSKSNGETVCQDSAEQNGGVTIGGQSMNEISIELFASSVAPGMVESEIQVYSGSDLTTLVTSAQFNFKCRRGILNGDTLAATREYPLLTALIKETQAMQARLEAMLSQNEAIAAAEKERASAEAIRRQAEKQRVSSETLRNNAEVGRSTAESGRRSAETARVNEFNAIKAQAEALIAELEAAKGGA
;
A
#
# COMPACT_ATOMS: atom_id res chain seq x y z
N LEU A 1 51.83 8.01 27.76
CA LEU A 1 51.48 8.62 29.06
C LEU A 1 52.57 8.26 30.05
N ASN A 2 53.20 9.28 30.65
CA ASN A 2 54.22 9.08 31.66
C ASN A 2 53.84 9.90 32.89
N ASP A 3 54.09 9.34 34.08
CA ASP A 3 53.93 10.01 35.37
C ASP A 3 55.31 10.14 36.01
N ASP A 4 55.76 11.38 36.21
CA ASP A 4 57.12 11.72 36.66
C ASP A 4 58.24 10.97 35.93
N GLY A 5 58.08 10.82 34.60
CA GLY A 5 59.06 10.16 33.74
C GLY A 5 58.99 8.63 33.71
N LYS A 6 58.05 8.01 34.44
CA LYS A 6 57.78 6.56 34.39
C LYS A 6 56.58 6.27 33.50
N ALA A 7 56.67 5.22 32.68
CA ALA A 7 55.57 4.78 31.85
C ALA A 7 54.39 4.29 32.71
N VAL A 8 53.18 4.73 32.38
CA VAL A 8 51.95 4.29 33.03
C VAL A 8 51.27 3.25 32.15
N ASP A 9 51.09 2.03 32.66
CA ASP A 9 50.36 0.96 31.97
C ASP A 9 48.85 1.28 31.94
N LEU A 10 48.28 1.32 30.74
CA LEU A 10 46.87 1.62 30.50
C LEU A 10 46.03 0.37 30.19
N THR A 11 46.58 -0.83 30.41
CA THR A 11 45.85 -2.09 30.22
C THR A 11 44.57 -2.10 31.05
N GLY A 12 43.43 -2.39 30.40
CA GLY A 12 42.12 -2.41 31.05
C GLY A 12 41.50 -1.02 31.30
N CYS A 13 42.18 0.07 30.93
CA CYS A 13 41.59 1.41 30.94
C CYS A 13 40.71 1.63 29.70
N ARG A 14 39.74 2.54 29.82
CA ARG A 14 38.97 3.07 28.70
C ARG A 14 39.47 4.48 28.37
N VAL A 15 39.74 4.75 27.10
CA VAL A 15 40.27 6.02 26.62
C VAL A 15 39.28 6.64 25.67
N LEU A 16 38.88 7.88 25.96
CA LEU A 16 38.07 8.72 25.09
C LEU A 16 38.94 9.82 24.49
N ALA A 17 38.89 9.97 23.18
CA ALA A 17 39.44 11.12 22.47
C ALA A 17 38.29 12.04 22.07
N LEU A 18 38.25 13.23 22.66
CA LEU A 18 37.22 14.23 22.43
C LEU A 18 37.75 15.32 21.51
N PHE A 19 36.93 15.71 20.55
CA PHE A 19 37.25 16.73 19.54
C PHE A 19 36.14 17.78 19.53
N SER A 20 36.51 19.04 19.68
CA SER A 20 35.64 20.20 19.51
C SER A 20 36.07 20.97 18.27
N LYS A 21 35.21 20.97 17.26
CA LYS A 21 35.49 21.59 15.96
C LYS A 21 35.06 23.05 15.97
N SER A 22 35.74 23.87 15.17
CA SER A 22 35.40 25.31 15.04
C SER A 22 33.97 25.63 14.57
N ASN A 23 33.24 24.65 14.01
CA ASN A 23 31.82 24.77 13.66
C ASN A 23 30.86 24.53 14.85
N GLY A 24 31.40 24.28 16.06
CA GLY A 24 30.64 24.05 17.28
C GLY A 24 30.21 22.59 17.51
N GLU A 25 30.49 21.69 16.58
CA GLU A 25 30.21 20.26 16.74
C GLU A 25 31.32 19.57 17.53
N THR A 26 30.93 18.71 18.47
CA THR A 26 31.85 17.86 19.22
C THR A 26 31.73 16.40 18.79
N VAL A 27 32.84 15.68 18.75
CA VAL A 27 32.90 14.25 18.41
C VAL A 27 33.75 13.51 19.43
N CYS A 28 33.37 12.27 19.73
CA CYS A 28 34.10 11.37 20.61
C CYS A 28 34.52 10.12 19.84
N GLN A 29 35.74 9.66 20.10
CA GLN A 29 36.26 8.36 19.68
C GLN A 29 36.63 7.58 20.94
N ASP A 30 36.34 6.28 20.96
CA ASP A 30 36.33 5.48 22.19
C ASP A 30 37.06 4.15 22.02
N SER A 31 37.97 3.85 22.95
CA SER A 31 38.73 2.59 22.93
C SER A 31 37.91 1.35 23.26
N ALA A 32 36.71 1.51 23.85
CA ALA A 32 35.82 0.40 24.18
C ALA A 32 34.97 -0.06 22.98
N GLU A 33 34.85 0.76 21.94
CA GLU A 33 34.06 0.46 20.76
C GLU A 33 34.88 -0.28 19.69
N GLN A 34 34.26 -1.27 19.04
CA GLN A 34 34.89 -1.94 17.89
C GLN A 34 35.02 -0.93 16.74
N ASN A 35 36.25 -0.69 16.28
CA ASN A 35 36.59 0.39 15.36
C ASN A 35 36.24 1.79 15.90
N GLY A 36 36.36 2.01 17.20
CA GLY A 36 36.13 3.31 17.83
C GLY A 36 37.26 4.34 17.64
N GLY A 37 38.33 3.97 16.92
CA GLY A 37 39.38 4.88 16.47
C GLY A 37 40.48 5.15 17.50
N VAL A 38 40.34 4.66 18.73
CA VAL A 38 41.36 4.77 19.79
C VAL A 38 41.96 3.40 20.10
N THR A 39 43.28 3.29 20.05
CA THR A 39 44.02 2.06 20.38
C THR A 39 45.08 2.34 21.44
N ILE A 40 45.11 1.51 22.48
CA ILE A 40 46.15 1.52 23.51
C ILE A 40 47.23 0.51 23.11
N GLY A 41 48.49 0.93 23.11
CA GLY A 41 49.61 0.09 22.70
C GLY A 41 50.96 0.58 23.23
N GLY A 42 52.02 0.29 22.48
CA GLY A 42 53.41 0.47 22.91
C GLY A 42 53.92 -0.70 23.74
N GLN A 43 55.24 -0.78 23.93
CA GLN A 43 55.87 -1.90 24.66
C GLN A 43 55.45 -1.97 26.14
N SER A 44 55.08 -0.84 26.73
CA SER A 44 54.61 -0.73 28.12
C SER A 44 53.13 -0.39 28.21
N MET A 45 52.35 -0.57 27.13
CA MET A 45 50.91 -0.26 27.10
C MET A 45 50.58 1.17 27.52
N ASN A 46 51.49 2.11 27.24
CA ASN A 46 51.40 3.51 27.67
C ASN A 46 51.18 4.48 26.50
N GLU A 47 51.04 4.00 25.27
CA GLU A 47 50.83 4.83 24.08
C GLU A 47 49.37 4.78 23.64
N ILE A 48 48.82 5.93 23.26
CA ILE A 48 47.46 6.07 22.75
C ILE A 48 47.57 6.49 21.29
N SER A 49 47.16 5.62 20.37
CA SER A 49 47.07 5.89 18.93
C SER A 49 45.64 6.21 18.57
N ILE A 50 45.43 7.30 17.83
CA ILE A 50 44.09 7.75 17.44
C ILE A 50 44.03 7.87 15.92
N GLU A 51 43.16 7.09 15.31
CA GLU A 51 42.82 7.17 13.89
C GLU A 51 41.72 8.21 13.70
N LEU A 52 42.07 9.41 13.23
CA LEU A 52 41.10 10.50 13.09
C LEU A 52 40.01 10.18 12.06
N PHE A 53 38.78 10.01 12.52
CA PHE A 53 37.63 9.91 11.64
C PHE A 53 37.33 11.23 10.94
N ALA A 54 36.75 11.13 9.74
CA ALA A 54 36.30 12.29 8.97
C ALA A 54 35.33 13.19 9.76
N SER A 55 34.52 12.60 10.65
CA SER A 55 33.61 13.33 11.53
C SER A 55 34.33 14.14 12.61
N SER A 56 35.53 13.72 13.04
CA SER A 56 36.32 14.34 14.12
C SER A 56 37.08 15.59 13.67
N VAL A 57 37.07 15.88 12.37
CA VAL A 57 37.82 17.01 11.79
C VAL A 57 36.91 17.92 10.98
N ALA A 58 37.21 19.21 10.99
CA ALA A 58 36.63 20.20 10.10
C ALA A 58 37.67 21.27 9.77
N PRO A 59 37.59 21.95 8.62
CA PRO A 59 38.49 23.06 8.32
C PRO A 59 38.48 24.10 9.44
N GLY A 60 39.66 24.44 9.96
CA GLY A 60 39.80 25.31 11.13
C GLY A 60 40.61 24.65 12.24
N MET A 61 40.48 25.21 13.45
CA MET A 61 41.08 24.64 14.64
C MET A 61 40.17 23.53 15.19
N VAL A 62 40.78 22.43 15.63
CA VAL A 62 40.11 21.37 16.39
C VAL A 62 40.77 21.33 17.77
N GLU A 63 40.02 21.73 18.79
CA GLU A 63 40.44 21.59 20.20
C GLU A 63 40.17 20.17 20.66
N SER A 64 41.11 19.56 21.36
CA SER A 64 41.10 18.14 21.66
C SER A 64 41.53 17.87 23.10
N GLU A 65 41.00 16.80 23.66
CA GLU A 65 41.30 16.33 25.00
C GLU A 65 41.21 14.80 25.04
N ILE A 66 42.10 14.17 25.81
CA ILE A 66 42.06 12.74 26.09
C ILE A 66 41.60 12.53 27.53
N GLN A 67 40.60 11.67 27.69
CA GLN A 67 40.13 11.22 28.99
C GLN A 67 40.43 9.74 29.15
N VAL A 68 41.05 9.38 30.26
CA VAL A 68 41.39 8.00 30.61
C VAL A 68 40.61 7.61 31.86
N TYR A 69 39.77 6.59 31.72
CA TYR A 69 38.98 6.01 32.80
C TYR A 69 39.58 4.68 33.23
N SER A 70 39.75 4.48 34.53
CA SER A 70 40.36 3.28 35.11
C SER A 70 39.60 2.77 36.35
N GLY A 71 39.94 1.55 36.79
CA GLY A 71 39.23 0.80 37.84
C GLY A 71 38.14 -0.11 37.27
N SER A 72 37.63 -1.05 38.09
CA SER A 72 36.59 -2.00 37.68
C SER A 72 35.30 -1.31 37.22
N ASP A 73 35.02 -0.15 37.79
CA ASP A 73 33.80 0.61 37.57
C ASP A 73 34.03 1.84 36.67
N LEU A 74 35.26 2.02 36.15
CA LEU A 74 35.67 3.16 35.32
C LEU A 74 35.40 4.53 35.97
N THR A 75 35.52 4.64 37.29
CA THR A 75 35.20 5.86 38.05
C THR A 75 36.40 6.79 38.27
N THR A 76 37.63 6.28 38.14
CA THR A 76 38.84 7.11 38.22
C THR A 76 39.09 7.75 36.87
N LEU A 77 39.06 9.08 36.80
CA LEU A 77 39.27 9.85 35.57
C LEU A 77 40.58 10.64 35.65
N VAL A 78 41.42 10.45 34.64
CA VAL A 78 42.56 11.33 34.34
C VAL A 78 42.30 12.03 33.01
N THR A 79 42.48 13.33 32.98
CA THR A 79 42.23 14.16 31.79
C THR A 79 43.53 14.80 31.34
N SER A 80 43.83 14.75 30.04
CA SER A 80 45.02 15.37 29.47
C SER A 80 44.93 16.91 29.54
N ALA A 81 46.07 17.59 29.39
CA ALA A 81 46.02 18.98 28.97
C ALA A 81 45.28 19.08 27.62
N GLN A 82 44.55 20.17 27.41
CA GLN A 82 43.95 20.45 26.12
C GLN A 82 45.05 20.69 25.09
N PHE A 83 44.87 20.13 23.89
CA PHE A 83 45.75 20.34 22.75
C PHE A 83 44.90 20.60 21.51
N ASN A 84 45.50 21.16 20.48
CA ASN A 84 44.80 21.40 19.23
C ASN A 84 45.66 21.11 18.02
N PHE A 85 44.98 20.94 16.90
CA PHE A 85 45.59 20.86 15.59
C PHE A 85 44.75 21.64 14.58
N LYS A 86 45.43 22.19 13.57
CA LYS A 86 44.80 22.99 12.52
C LYS A 86 44.57 22.14 11.27
N CYS A 87 43.31 21.92 10.94
CA CYS A 87 42.90 21.29 9.69
C CYS A 87 42.79 22.34 8.59
N ARG A 88 43.53 22.16 7.50
CA ARG A 88 43.40 22.99 6.29
C ARG A 88 42.25 22.46 5.44
N ARG A 89 41.50 23.38 4.81
CA ARG A 89 40.50 22.98 3.81
C ARG A 89 41.22 22.42 2.58
N GLY A 90 40.85 21.23 2.15
CA GLY A 90 41.35 20.64 0.91
C GLY A 90 40.99 21.49 -0.30
N ILE A 91 41.90 21.57 -1.28
CA ILE A 91 41.65 22.24 -2.57
C ILE A 91 40.60 21.48 -3.37
N LEU A 92 40.67 20.14 -3.37
CA LEU A 92 39.59 19.28 -3.82
C LEU A 92 38.60 19.10 -2.67
N ASN A 93 37.42 19.69 -2.79
CA ASN A 93 36.34 19.60 -1.81
C ASN A 93 35.00 19.48 -2.55
N GLY A 94 33.89 19.44 -1.79
CA GLY A 94 32.55 19.31 -2.36
C GLY A 94 32.21 20.38 -3.40
N ASP A 95 32.69 21.62 -3.22
CA ASP A 95 32.48 22.71 -4.18
C ASP A 95 33.25 22.45 -5.49
N THR A 96 34.50 21.98 -5.38
CA THR A 96 35.34 21.63 -6.53
C THR A 96 34.75 20.45 -7.30
N LEU A 97 34.18 19.46 -6.60
CA LEU A 97 33.49 18.33 -7.22
C LEU A 97 32.18 18.75 -7.88
N ALA A 98 31.40 19.63 -7.25
CA ALA A 98 30.17 20.16 -7.83
C ALA A 98 30.42 21.05 -9.06
N ALA A 99 31.59 21.68 -9.15
CA ALA A 99 32.01 22.48 -10.29
C ALA A 99 32.50 21.62 -11.50
N THR A 100 32.65 20.30 -11.34
CA THR A 100 32.93 19.41 -12.48
C THR A 100 31.72 19.33 -13.42
N ARG A 101 31.97 19.06 -14.71
CA ARG A 101 30.89 19.05 -15.73
C ARG A 101 29.92 17.90 -15.54
N GLU A 102 30.39 16.82 -14.92
CA GLU A 102 29.70 15.56 -14.74
C GLU A 102 28.69 15.63 -13.57
N TYR A 103 28.95 16.44 -12.55
CA TYR A 103 28.11 16.50 -11.34
C TYR A 103 26.69 17.05 -11.60
N PRO A 104 26.49 18.13 -12.38
CA PRO A 104 25.15 18.57 -12.77
C PRO A 104 24.38 17.52 -13.59
N LEU A 105 25.07 16.78 -14.46
CA LEU A 105 24.47 15.72 -15.27
C LEU A 105 23.99 14.56 -14.40
N LEU A 106 24.83 14.11 -13.46
CA LEU A 106 24.46 13.07 -12.51
C LEU A 106 23.26 13.49 -11.64
N THR A 107 23.27 14.74 -11.16
CA THR A 107 22.16 15.30 -10.37
C THR A 107 20.87 15.36 -11.18
N ALA A 108 20.94 15.76 -12.46
CA ALA A 108 19.79 15.79 -13.35
C ALA A 108 19.24 14.37 -13.59
N LEU A 109 20.13 13.40 -13.85
CA LEU A 109 19.74 12.01 -14.06
C LEU A 109 19.09 11.40 -12.81
N ILE A 110 19.63 11.66 -11.62
CA ILE A 110 19.02 11.21 -10.36
C ILE A 110 17.61 11.80 -10.18
N LYS A 111 17.43 13.08 -10.50
CA LYS A 111 16.09 13.70 -10.43
C LYS A 111 15.13 13.09 -11.45
N GLU A 112 15.61 12.80 -12.65
CA GLU A 112 14.80 12.17 -13.69
C GLU A 112 14.40 10.74 -13.32
N THR A 113 15.32 9.94 -12.76
CA THR A 113 15.01 8.58 -12.30
C THR A 113 14.03 8.59 -11.13
N GLN A 114 14.15 9.52 -10.18
CA GLN A 114 13.19 9.71 -9.09
C GLN A 114 11.80 10.11 -9.62
N ALA A 115 11.75 11.03 -10.59
CA ALA A 115 10.49 11.41 -11.23
C ALA A 115 9.86 10.23 -12.00
N MET A 116 10.69 9.40 -12.64
CA MET A 116 10.24 8.18 -13.33
C MET A 116 9.70 7.14 -12.35
N GLN A 117 10.35 6.96 -11.19
CA GLN A 117 9.87 6.10 -10.11
C GLN A 117 8.49 6.54 -9.61
N ALA A 118 8.33 7.83 -9.31
CA ALA A 118 7.04 8.37 -8.87
C ALA A 118 5.92 8.17 -9.92
N ARG A 119 6.25 8.33 -11.22
CA ARG A 119 5.30 8.06 -12.30
C ARG A 119 4.91 6.59 -12.38
N LEU A 120 5.86 5.67 -12.16
CA LEU A 120 5.59 4.24 -12.16
C LEU A 120 4.68 3.84 -10.99
N GLU A 121 4.95 4.36 -9.79
CA GLU A 121 4.11 4.13 -8.61
C GLU A 121 2.67 4.64 -8.83
N ALA A 122 2.52 5.83 -9.40
CA ALA A 122 1.20 6.36 -9.74
C ALA A 122 0.46 5.48 -10.77
N MET A 123 1.18 4.97 -11.78
CA MET A 123 0.61 4.07 -12.79
C MET A 123 0.17 2.73 -12.17
N LEU A 124 0.96 2.17 -11.26
CA LEU A 124 0.60 0.94 -10.55
C LEU A 124 -0.66 1.13 -9.70
N SER A 125 -0.73 2.22 -8.93
CA SER A 125 -1.92 2.53 -8.14
C SER A 125 -3.17 2.74 -9.01
N GLN A 126 -3.02 3.40 -10.15
CA GLN A 126 -4.11 3.55 -11.12
C GLN A 126 -4.58 2.20 -11.68
N ASN A 127 -3.66 1.30 -12.01
CA ASN A 127 -3.98 -0.03 -12.51
C ASN A 127 -4.72 -0.87 -11.46
N GLU A 128 -4.33 -0.79 -10.19
CA GLU A 128 -5.03 -1.46 -9.09
C GLU A 128 -6.48 -0.93 -8.94
N ALA A 129 -6.66 0.39 -9.03
CA ALA A 129 -7.99 1.00 -8.99
C ALA A 129 -8.86 0.57 -10.17
N ILE A 130 -8.30 0.49 -11.38
CA ILE A 130 -9.00 -0.01 -12.57
C ILE A 130 -9.38 -1.49 -12.38
N ALA A 131 -8.48 -2.32 -11.88
CA ALA A 131 -8.75 -3.74 -11.65
C ALA A 131 -9.87 -3.94 -10.61
N ALA A 132 -9.89 -3.14 -9.53
CA ALA A 132 -10.96 -3.17 -8.55
C ALA A 132 -12.32 -2.77 -9.16
N ALA A 133 -12.35 -1.67 -9.91
CA ALA A 133 -13.56 -1.21 -10.60
C ALA A 133 -14.09 -2.24 -11.60
N GLU A 134 -13.21 -2.92 -12.34
CA GLU A 134 -13.62 -3.95 -13.29
C GLU A 134 -14.17 -5.20 -12.59
N LYS A 135 -13.62 -5.56 -11.42
CA LYS A 135 -14.18 -6.64 -10.58
C LYS A 135 -15.59 -6.30 -10.09
N GLU A 136 -15.82 -5.07 -9.66
CA GLU A 136 -17.15 -4.60 -9.26
C GLU A 136 -18.13 -4.63 -10.43
N ARG A 137 -17.71 -4.14 -11.60
CA ARG A 137 -18.50 -4.20 -12.84
C ARG A 137 -18.87 -5.63 -13.21
N ALA A 138 -17.92 -6.56 -13.13
CA ALA A 138 -18.16 -7.98 -13.42
C ALA A 138 -19.17 -8.60 -12.45
N SER A 139 -19.10 -8.26 -11.16
CA SER A 139 -20.06 -8.70 -10.16
C SER A 139 -21.47 -8.15 -10.43
N ALA A 140 -21.58 -6.85 -10.72
CA ALA A 140 -22.85 -6.22 -11.07
C ALA A 140 -23.48 -6.84 -12.33
N GLU A 141 -22.67 -7.13 -13.34
CA GLU A 141 -23.12 -7.78 -14.57
C GLU A 141 -23.59 -9.22 -14.33
N ALA A 142 -22.95 -9.96 -13.42
CA ALA A 142 -23.40 -11.29 -13.02
C ALA A 142 -24.79 -11.23 -12.34
N ILE A 143 -25.00 -10.27 -11.45
CA ILE A 143 -26.31 -10.04 -10.80
C ILE A 143 -27.37 -9.67 -11.84
N ARG A 144 -27.05 -8.76 -12.77
CA ARG A 144 -27.97 -8.37 -13.85
C ARG A 144 -28.39 -9.56 -14.71
N ARG A 145 -27.43 -10.44 -15.07
CA ARG A 145 -27.72 -11.66 -15.82
C ARG A 145 -28.62 -12.62 -15.05
N GLN A 146 -28.43 -12.75 -13.74
CA GLN A 146 -29.28 -13.59 -12.90
C GLN A 146 -30.72 -13.05 -12.82
N ALA A 147 -30.87 -11.74 -12.62
CA ALA A 147 -32.18 -11.08 -12.63
C ALA A 147 -32.89 -11.25 -13.98
N GLU A 148 -32.14 -11.14 -15.09
CA GLU A 148 -32.71 -11.32 -16.43
C GLU A 148 -33.18 -12.77 -16.67
N LYS A 149 -32.44 -13.77 -16.19
CA LYS A 149 -32.89 -15.18 -16.22
C LYS A 149 -34.19 -15.37 -15.45
N GLN A 150 -34.31 -14.76 -14.27
CA GLN A 150 -35.54 -14.82 -13.47
C GLN A 150 -36.71 -14.16 -14.21
N ARG A 151 -36.49 -12.97 -14.79
CA ARG A 151 -37.50 -12.28 -15.61
C ARG A 151 -38.00 -13.14 -16.76
N VAL A 152 -37.09 -13.78 -17.51
CA VAL A 152 -37.43 -14.69 -18.61
C VAL A 152 -38.23 -15.91 -18.12
N SER A 153 -37.88 -16.47 -16.97
CA SER A 153 -38.62 -17.59 -16.37
C SER A 153 -40.05 -17.17 -15.97
N SER A 154 -40.20 -16.03 -15.29
CA SER A 154 -41.52 -15.48 -14.94
C SER A 154 -42.37 -15.18 -16.17
N GLU A 155 -41.75 -14.65 -17.22
CA GLU A 155 -42.42 -14.36 -18.49
C GLU A 155 -42.90 -15.62 -19.19
N THR A 156 -42.10 -16.69 -19.17
CA THR A 156 -42.51 -18.02 -19.67
C THR A 156 -43.73 -18.55 -18.92
N LEU A 157 -43.74 -18.46 -17.58
CA LEU A 157 -44.87 -18.89 -16.75
C LEU A 157 -46.13 -18.08 -17.05
N ARG A 158 -46.00 -16.75 -17.23
CA ARG A 158 -47.10 -15.88 -17.63
C ARG A 158 -47.70 -16.29 -18.96
N ASN A 159 -46.87 -16.55 -19.96
CA ASN A 159 -47.32 -16.99 -21.28
C ASN A 159 -48.06 -18.33 -21.22
N ASN A 160 -47.55 -19.30 -20.44
CA ASN A 160 -48.22 -20.58 -20.24
C ASN A 160 -49.60 -20.41 -19.57
N ALA A 161 -49.71 -19.52 -18.57
CA ALA A 161 -50.97 -19.21 -17.93
C ALA A 161 -51.98 -18.56 -18.90
N GLU A 162 -51.52 -17.66 -19.76
CA GLU A 162 -52.38 -17.01 -20.76
C GLU A 162 -52.86 -18.00 -21.84
N VAL A 163 -52.01 -18.93 -22.27
CA VAL A 163 -52.40 -20.05 -23.15
C VAL A 163 -53.48 -20.91 -22.48
N GLY A 164 -53.31 -21.23 -21.20
CA GLY A 164 -54.31 -21.96 -20.42
C GLY A 164 -55.65 -21.23 -20.33
N ARG A 165 -55.62 -19.91 -20.09
CA ARG A 165 -56.81 -19.06 -20.09
C ARG A 165 -57.51 -19.05 -21.45
N SER A 166 -56.76 -18.86 -22.54
CA SER A 166 -57.30 -18.87 -23.90
C SER A 166 -57.97 -20.20 -24.25
N THR A 167 -57.35 -21.32 -23.84
CA THR A 167 -57.92 -22.66 -24.02
C THR A 167 -59.22 -22.84 -23.26
N ALA A 168 -59.27 -22.43 -21.99
CA ALA A 168 -60.47 -22.49 -21.17
C ALA A 168 -61.61 -21.63 -21.74
N GLU A 169 -61.30 -20.43 -22.23
CA GLU A 169 -62.27 -19.53 -22.84
C GLU A 169 -62.83 -20.10 -24.16
N SER A 170 -61.98 -20.75 -24.97
CA SER A 170 -62.44 -21.49 -26.16
C SER A 170 -63.41 -22.62 -25.79
N GLY A 171 -63.10 -23.38 -24.73
CA GLY A 171 -64.00 -24.40 -24.18
C GLY A 171 -65.33 -23.81 -23.72
N ARG A 172 -65.30 -22.68 -22.99
CA ARG A 172 -66.50 -21.96 -22.53
C ARG A 172 -67.38 -21.51 -23.69
N ARG A 173 -66.78 -20.94 -24.74
CA ARG A 173 -67.49 -20.52 -25.97
C ARG A 173 -68.13 -21.72 -26.68
N SER A 174 -67.44 -22.85 -26.73
CA SER A 174 -67.96 -24.08 -27.35
C SER A 174 -69.15 -24.63 -26.59
N ALA A 175 -69.07 -24.68 -25.26
CA ALA A 175 -70.16 -25.09 -24.38
C ALA A 175 -71.38 -24.16 -24.49
N GLU A 176 -71.16 -22.84 -24.53
CA GLU A 176 -72.24 -21.86 -24.69
C GLU A 176 -72.91 -21.97 -26.06
N THR A 177 -72.12 -22.22 -27.12
CA THR A 177 -72.66 -22.47 -28.46
C THR A 177 -73.56 -23.71 -28.47
N ALA A 178 -73.15 -24.80 -27.81
CA ALA A 178 -73.97 -26.00 -27.68
C ALA A 178 -75.27 -25.72 -26.90
N ARG A 179 -75.19 -25.00 -25.78
CA ARG A 179 -76.35 -24.60 -24.97
C ARG A 179 -77.36 -23.78 -25.77
N VAL A 180 -76.89 -22.82 -26.57
CA VAL A 180 -77.74 -22.00 -27.44
C VAL A 180 -78.41 -22.86 -28.52
N ASN A 181 -77.68 -23.79 -29.13
CA ASN A 181 -78.22 -24.69 -30.13
C ASN A 181 -79.31 -25.61 -29.55
N GLU A 182 -79.06 -26.18 -28.36
CA GLU A 182 -80.03 -27.02 -27.66
C GLU A 182 -81.29 -26.25 -27.28
N PHE A 183 -81.14 -25.02 -26.74
CA PHE A 183 -82.27 -24.14 -26.46
C PHE A 183 -83.09 -23.83 -27.71
N ASN A 184 -82.44 -23.51 -28.84
CA ASN A 184 -83.12 -23.24 -30.10
C ASN A 184 -83.88 -24.46 -30.62
N ALA A 185 -83.32 -25.67 -30.46
CA ALA A 185 -83.99 -26.91 -30.85
C ALA A 185 -85.24 -27.17 -30.00
N ILE A 186 -85.14 -27.01 -28.66
CA ILE A 186 -86.28 -27.14 -27.75
C ILE A 186 -87.36 -26.10 -28.08
N LYS A 187 -86.95 -24.85 -28.32
CA LYS A 187 -87.86 -23.78 -28.72
C LYS A 187 -88.62 -24.15 -30.00
N ALA A 188 -87.92 -24.63 -31.04
CA ALA A 188 -88.55 -25.04 -32.29
C ALA A 188 -89.52 -26.21 -32.11
N GLN A 189 -89.18 -27.20 -31.27
CA GLN A 189 -90.07 -28.31 -30.93
C GLN A 189 -91.33 -27.82 -30.19
N ALA A 190 -91.18 -26.90 -29.24
CA ALA A 190 -92.29 -26.33 -28.50
C ALA A 190 -93.23 -25.52 -29.43
N GLU A 191 -92.67 -24.71 -30.32
CA GLU A 191 -93.43 -23.96 -31.32
C GLU A 191 -94.21 -24.90 -32.26
N ALA A 192 -93.61 -26.01 -32.69
CA ALA A 192 -94.28 -27.04 -33.50
C ALA A 192 -95.44 -27.71 -32.74
N LEU A 193 -95.23 -28.10 -31.48
CA LEU A 193 -96.27 -28.72 -30.65
C LEU A 193 -97.46 -27.78 -30.41
N ILE A 194 -97.19 -26.49 -30.16
CA ILE A 194 -98.24 -25.47 -30.00
C ILE A 194 -99.07 -25.39 -31.28
N ALA A 195 -98.44 -25.38 -32.45
CA ALA A 195 -99.13 -25.34 -33.73
C ALA A 195 -100.03 -26.58 -33.95
N GLU A 196 -99.55 -27.78 -33.59
CA GLU A 196 -100.33 -29.02 -33.66
C GLU A 196 -101.54 -29.01 -32.71
N LEU A 197 -101.36 -28.54 -31.47
CA LEU A 197 -102.44 -28.43 -30.48
C LEU A 197 -103.52 -27.42 -30.90
N GLU A 198 -103.13 -26.29 -31.48
CA GLU A 198 -104.09 -25.31 -32.02
C GLU A 198 -104.86 -25.89 -33.22
N ALA A 199 -104.19 -26.65 -34.10
CA ALA A 199 -104.86 -27.35 -35.19
C ALA A 199 -105.88 -28.39 -34.68
N ALA A 200 -105.57 -29.11 -33.61
CA ALA A 200 -106.45 -30.12 -33.02
C ALA A 200 -107.72 -29.52 -32.37
N LYS A 201 -107.64 -28.32 -31.78
CA LYS A 201 -108.81 -27.62 -31.20
C LYS A 201 -109.79 -27.10 -32.24
N GLY A 202 -109.33 -26.80 -33.46
CA GLY A 202 -110.19 -26.36 -34.56
C GLY A 202 -110.98 -27.48 -35.25
N GLY A 203 -110.73 -28.75 -34.88
CA GLY A 203 -111.36 -29.93 -35.48
C GLY A 203 -112.41 -30.64 -34.61
N ALA A 204 -112.81 -30.06 -33.48
CA ALA A 204 -113.86 -30.59 -32.59
C ALA A 204 -115.18 -29.82 -32.73
#